data_AF-A0A9P6TLR3-F1
#
_entry.id   AF-A0A9P6TLR3-F1
#
_cell.length_a   1.000
_cell.length_b   1.000
_cell.length_c   1.000
_cell.angle_alpha   90.00
_cell.angle_beta   90.00
_cell.angle_gamma   90.00
#
_symmetry.space_group_name_H-M   'P 1'
#
loop_
_entity.id
_entity.type
_entity.pdbx_description
1 polymer ?
#
loop_
_entity_poly.entity_id
_entity_poly.type
_entity_poly.pdbx_seq_one_letter_code
_entity_poly.pdbx_strand_id
1 'polypeptide(L)'
;MSSFTLWVDGYVQEKRQIRILDGNGIDYDIDVGWHMVKQNSKMIENGKYISKICLGAVQCSNEGYTAYKIDIRPKSTLALIKKQLKAVCVRCHSLSLEHIGCLARVNFKFEGFHCTMIHQHNHTYKAYDLIHAPRMALARFREHMLQHPAEEPLGLIAGTSPISQTALVSVDNIHPYFSHQGRVKYHRGSVLQATGQKSSGLKSDENAFS
;
A
#
# COMPACT_ATOMS: atom_id res chain seq x y z
N MET A 1 12.82 -10.57 -6.61
CA MET A 1 12.56 -9.47 -7.57
C MET A 1 12.66 -8.17 -6.82
N SER A 2 13.44 -7.22 -7.31
CA SER A 2 13.61 -5.91 -6.67
C SER A 2 12.40 -5.02 -6.96
N SER A 3 11.71 -4.55 -5.93
CA SER A 3 10.75 -3.44 -6.06
C SER A 3 11.50 -2.13 -6.32
N PHE A 4 10.81 -1.14 -6.89
CA PHE A 4 11.29 0.23 -6.85
C PHE A 4 11.26 0.75 -5.40
N THR A 5 12.07 1.76 -5.13
CA THR A 5 12.03 2.45 -3.83
C THR A 5 10.62 3.03 -3.62
N LEU A 6 10.09 2.90 -2.40
CA LEU A 6 8.83 3.55 -2.05
C LEU A 6 9.09 4.99 -1.66
N TRP A 7 8.10 5.86 -1.88
CA TRP A 7 8.15 7.27 -1.49
C TRP A 7 9.31 8.04 -2.15
N VAL A 8 9.67 7.63 -3.37
CA VAL A 8 10.64 8.37 -4.19
C VAL A 8 10.14 9.78 -4.40
N ASP A 9 11.02 10.76 -4.22
CA ASP A 9 10.69 12.16 -4.38
C ASP A 9 11.80 12.89 -5.17
N GLY A 10 11.45 14.00 -5.81
CA GLY A 10 12.38 14.81 -6.61
C GLY A 10 12.73 14.22 -7.96
N TYR A 11 13.97 14.44 -8.43
CA TYR A 11 14.40 14.01 -9.75
C TYR A 11 15.25 12.74 -9.63
N VAL A 12 14.58 11.59 -9.61
CA VAL A 12 15.21 10.29 -9.35
C VAL A 12 15.03 9.36 -10.55
N GLN A 13 16.07 8.61 -10.88
CA GLN A 13 16.04 7.56 -11.88
C GLN A 13 16.50 6.24 -11.26
N GLU A 14 15.72 5.18 -11.44
CA GLU A 14 16.07 3.84 -11.00
C GLU A 14 15.97 2.85 -12.16
N LYS A 15 16.91 1.92 -12.25
CA LYS A 15 16.86 0.82 -13.20
C LYS A 15 16.80 -0.50 -12.44
N ARG A 16 15.84 -1.35 -12.80
CA ARG A 16 15.62 -2.66 -12.18
C ARG A 16 15.51 -3.74 -13.26
N GLN A 17 15.97 -4.93 -12.94
CA GLN A 17 15.75 -6.11 -13.76
C GLN A 17 14.34 -6.65 -13.50
N ILE A 18 13.63 -7.02 -14.56
CA ILE A 18 12.27 -7.57 -14.49
C ILE A 18 12.25 -9.03 -14.95
N ARG A 19 11.23 -9.78 -14.53
CA ARG A 19 11.05 -11.17 -14.93
C ARG A 19 9.95 -11.24 -16.00
N ILE A 20 10.25 -11.94 -17.09
CA ILE A 20 9.24 -12.32 -18.08
C ILE A 20 8.62 -13.64 -17.59
N LEU A 21 7.30 -13.67 -17.48
CA LEU A 21 6.52 -14.87 -17.18
C LEU A 21 6.29 -15.64 -18.47
N ASP A 22 6.16 -16.96 -18.34
CA ASP A 22 5.80 -17.84 -19.44
C ASP A 22 4.47 -17.36 -20.05
N GLY A 23 4.46 -17.08 -21.36
CA GLY A 23 3.30 -16.52 -22.07
C GLY A 23 3.32 -15.00 -22.33
N ASN A 24 4.50 -14.36 -22.36
CA ASN A 24 4.71 -12.92 -22.67
C ASN A 24 4.13 -11.93 -21.65
N GLY A 25 3.69 -12.38 -20.48
CA GLY A 25 3.36 -11.52 -19.36
C GLY A 25 4.65 -10.99 -18.72
N ILE A 26 4.78 -9.68 -18.51
CA ILE A 26 5.92 -9.16 -17.74
C ILE A 26 5.45 -9.01 -16.29
N ASP A 27 6.17 -9.65 -15.37
CA ASP A 27 5.94 -9.50 -13.95
C ASP A 27 6.74 -8.29 -13.44
N TYR A 28 6.04 -7.21 -13.09
CA TYR A 28 6.64 -6.00 -12.54
C TYR A 28 5.73 -5.37 -11.48
N ASP A 29 6.36 -4.92 -10.39
CA ASP A 29 5.73 -4.03 -9.41
C ASP A 29 6.17 -2.60 -9.74
N ILE A 30 5.20 -1.76 -10.11
CA ILE A 30 5.39 -0.33 -10.41
C ILE A 30 4.63 0.54 -9.41
N ASP A 31 4.40 0.02 -8.20
CA ASP A 31 4.02 0.82 -7.06
C ASP A 31 5.27 1.54 -6.51
N VAL A 32 5.07 2.82 -6.17
CA VAL A 32 6.08 3.70 -5.57
C VAL A 32 5.55 4.32 -4.28
N GLY A 33 4.48 3.77 -3.71
CA GLY A 33 3.83 4.22 -2.47
C GLY A 33 2.82 5.36 -2.68
N TRP A 34 3.20 6.35 -3.49
CA TRP A 34 2.35 7.50 -3.82
C TRP A 34 1.03 7.10 -4.51
N HIS A 35 0.01 7.97 -4.43
CA HIS A 35 -1.23 7.74 -5.17
C HIS A 35 -1.09 8.14 -6.64
N MET A 36 -0.49 7.24 -7.41
CA MET A 36 -0.22 7.42 -8.82
C MET A 36 -1.29 6.78 -9.68
N VAL A 37 -1.88 7.56 -10.59
CA VAL A 37 -2.82 7.04 -11.58
C VAL A 37 -2.17 6.98 -12.95
N LYS A 38 -2.48 5.92 -13.70
CA LYS A 38 -2.00 5.75 -15.07
C LYS A 38 -2.61 6.80 -15.97
N GLN A 39 -1.76 7.62 -16.59
CA GLN A 39 -2.17 8.62 -17.57
C GLN A 39 -2.08 8.06 -18.99
N ASN A 40 -1.01 7.33 -19.30
CA ASN A 40 -0.79 6.80 -20.64
C ASN A 40 -0.06 5.44 -20.57
N SER A 41 -0.26 4.61 -21.59
CA SER A 41 0.55 3.44 -21.88
C SER A 41 0.62 3.23 -23.37
N LYS A 42 1.82 3.12 -23.91
CA LYS A 42 2.06 2.85 -25.33
C LYS A 42 3.16 1.81 -25.50
N MET A 43 3.08 1.08 -26.60
CA MET A 43 4.21 0.30 -27.09
C MET A 43 5.23 1.25 -27.72
N ILE A 44 6.50 0.97 -27.51
CA ILE A 44 7.64 1.65 -28.15
C ILE A 44 8.45 0.59 -28.89
N GLU A 45 9.30 1.00 -29.82
CA GLU A 45 10.06 0.12 -30.72
C GLU A 45 10.70 -1.10 -30.01
N ASN A 46 11.26 -0.89 -28.82
CA ASN A 46 11.93 -1.93 -28.03
C ASN A 46 11.25 -2.27 -26.70
N GLY A 47 9.94 -2.01 -26.58
CA GLY A 47 9.17 -2.45 -25.42
C GLY A 47 7.96 -1.59 -25.09
N LYS A 48 7.82 -1.16 -23.84
CA LYS A 48 6.61 -0.51 -23.34
C LYS A 48 6.95 0.75 -22.56
N TYR A 49 6.09 1.77 -22.67
CA TYR A 49 6.16 2.98 -21.87
C TYR A 49 4.85 3.14 -21.09
N ILE A 50 4.95 3.42 -19.79
CA ILE A 50 3.81 3.74 -18.92
C ILE A 50 4.11 5.07 -18.23
N SER A 51 3.18 6.01 -18.29
CA SER A 51 3.25 7.25 -17.51
C SER A 51 2.15 7.29 -16.47
N LYS A 52 2.53 7.70 -15.26
CA LYS A 52 1.61 7.92 -14.15
C LYS A 52 1.77 9.34 -13.63
N ILE A 53 0.66 9.91 -13.17
CA ILE A 53 0.62 11.21 -12.49
C ILE A 53 0.17 11.02 -11.05
N CYS A 54 0.69 11.86 -10.17
CA CYS A 54 0.25 11.90 -8.80
C CYS A 54 -1.10 12.61 -8.68
N LEU A 55 -2.04 12.02 -7.93
CA LEU A 55 -3.30 12.68 -7.60
C LEU A 55 -3.18 13.66 -6.43
N GLY A 56 -2.00 13.84 -5.84
CA GLY A 56 -1.83 14.68 -4.65
C GLY A 56 -2.51 14.07 -3.43
N ALA A 57 -2.97 14.90 -2.49
CA ALA A 57 -3.45 14.54 -1.14
C ALA A 57 -4.79 15.16 -0.78
N VAL A 58 -5.50 14.56 0.18
CA VAL A 58 -6.64 15.19 0.85
C VAL A 58 -6.23 15.55 2.28
N GLN A 59 -6.43 16.80 2.69
CA GLN A 59 -6.11 17.24 4.05
C GLN A 59 -7.31 17.89 4.73
N CYS A 60 -7.24 17.96 6.06
CA CYS A 60 -8.15 18.78 6.84
C CYS A 60 -7.74 20.25 6.72
N SER A 61 -8.67 21.12 6.31
CA SER A 61 -8.49 22.57 6.20
C SER A 61 -8.82 23.33 7.50
N ASN A 62 -9.23 22.64 8.58
CA ASN A 62 -9.50 23.29 9.86
C ASN A 62 -8.20 23.71 10.56
N GLU A 63 -8.01 25.01 10.75
CA GLU A 63 -6.81 25.63 11.33
C GLU A 63 -6.47 25.12 12.75
N GLY A 64 -7.49 24.80 13.55
CA GLY A 64 -7.32 24.29 14.92
C GLY A 64 -6.76 22.86 15.01
N TYR A 65 -6.74 22.13 13.89
CA TYR A 65 -6.22 20.75 13.81
C TYR A 65 -4.95 20.64 12.96
N THR A 66 -4.32 21.77 12.63
CA THR A 66 -3.16 21.83 11.74
C THR A 66 -1.90 21.17 12.30
N ALA A 67 -1.76 21.09 13.63
CA ALA A 67 -0.68 20.36 14.30
C ALA A 67 -0.67 18.85 13.96
N TYR A 68 -1.81 18.31 13.51
CA TYR A 68 -1.98 16.91 13.13
C TYR A 68 -2.38 16.76 11.66
N LYS A 69 -1.89 17.64 10.76
CA LYS A 69 -2.06 17.47 9.31
C LYS A 69 -1.49 16.11 8.88
N ILE A 70 -2.40 15.16 8.72
CA ILE A 70 -2.15 13.88 8.10
C ILE A 70 -2.74 13.97 6.71
N ASP A 71 -1.88 13.77 5.74
CA ASP A 71 -2.28 13.68 4.36
C ASP A 71 -3.02 12.36 4.16
N ILE A 72 -4.25 12.46 3.69
CA ILE A 72 -5.12 11.33 3.41
C ILE A 72 -4.99 11.00 1.93
N ARG A 73 -4.85 9.71 1.63
CA ARG A 73 -4.82 9.24 0.25
C ARG A 73 -6.11 9.64 -0.47
N PRO A 74 -6.04 10.35 -1.62
CA PRO A 74 -7.23 10.64 -2.39
C PRO A 74 -7.83 9.35 -2.95
N LYS A 75 -9.12 9.39 -3.29
CA LYS A 75 -9.74 8.34 -4.10
C LYS A 75 -9.20 8.37 -5.55
N SER A 76 -9.37 7.25 -6.25
CA SER A 76 -8.75 6.96 -7.55
C SER A 76 -9.19 7.82 -8.73
N THR A 77 -10.23 8.63 -8.58
CA THR A 77 -10.73 9.51 -9.65
C THR A 77 -11.15 10.87 -9.09
N LEU A 78 -11.08 11.92 -9.90
CA LEU A 78 -11.53 13.26 -9.50
C LEU A 78 -12.99 13.29 -9.02
N ALA A 79 -13.87 12.50 -9.63
CA ALA A 79 -15.26 12.39 -9.19
C ALA A 79 -15.38 11.77 -7.79
N LEU A 80 -14.58 10.74 -7.49
CA LEU A 80 -14.55 10.14 -6.16
C LEU A 80 -13.86 11.03 -5.13
N ILE A 81 -12.83 11.80 -5.53
CA ILE A 81 -12.22 12.82 -4.68
C ILE A 81 -13.27 13.87 -4.31
N LYS A 82 -14.04 14.40 -5.28
CA LYS A 82 -15.14 15.34 -4.99
C LYS A 82 -16.16 14.78 -3.99
N LYS A 83 -16.44 13.47 -4.02
CA LYS A 83 -17.29 12.83 -3.00
C LYS A 83 -16.58 12.74 -1.64
N GLN A 84 -15.30 12.38 -1.62
CA GLN A 84 -14.47 12.33 -0.41
C GLN A 84 -14.39 13.69 0.28
N LEU A 85 -14.27 14.79 -0.47
CA LEU A 85 -14.23 16.14 0.09
C LEU A 85 -15.53 16.57 0.78
N LYS A 86 -16.67 15.96 0.41
CA LYS A 86 -17.96 16.19 1.07
C LYS A 86 -18.15 15.36 2.34
N ALA A 87 -17.23 14.44 2.62
CA ALA A 87 -17.28 13.65 3.85
C ALA A 87 -16.83 14.49 5.04
N VAL A 88 -17.32 14.11 6.21
CA VAL A 88 -16.88 14.69 7.48
C VAL A 88 -15.44 14.22 7.76
N CYS A 89 -14.57 15.15 8.15
CA CYS A 89 -13.24 14.79 8.62
C CYS A 89 -13.35 13.89 9.86
N VAL A 90 -12.76 12.70 9.81
CA VAL A 90 -12.83 11.71 10.89
C VAL A 90 -12.16 12.16 12.20
N ARG A 91 -11.38 13.25 12.18
CA ARG A 91 -10.67 13.76 13.37
C ARG A 91 -11.38 14.94 14.03
N CYS A 92 -11.71 15.98 13.26
CA CYS A 92 -12.34 17.19 13.79
C CYS A 92 -13.86 17.20 13.62
N HIS A 93 -14.44 16.14 13.04
CA HIS A 93 -15.86 15.98 12.77
C HIS A 93 -16.51 17.15 12.00
N SER A 94 -15.71 17.90 11.23
CA SER A 94 -16.15 19.04 10.43
C SER A 94 -16.04 18.77 8.93
N LEU A 95 -16.83 19.47 8.11
CA LEU A 95 -16.79 19.43 6.63
C LEU A 95 -15.65 20.29 6.06
N SER A 96 -14.44 20.05 6.53
CA SER A 96 -13.26 20.86 6.22
C SER A 96 -12.19 19.99 5.55
N LEU A 97 -12.54 19.34 4.43
CA LEU A 97 -11.57 18.58 3.64
C LEU A 97 -11.27 19.33 2.35
N GLU A 98 -10.00 19.40 2.00
CA GLU A 98 -9.55 20.00 0.76
C GLU A 98 -8.60 19.06 0.00
N HIS A 99 -8.55 19.23 -1.32
CA HIS A 99 -7.68 18.46 -2.20
C HIS A 99 -6.47 19.30 -2.59
N ILE A 100 -5.28 18.81 -2.26
CA ILE A 100 -4.00 19.37 -2.67
C ILE A 100 -3.58 18.64 -3.94
N GLY A 101 -3.58 19.33 -5.07
CA GLY A 101 -3.03 18.80 -6.32
C GLY A 101 -1.52 18.59 -6.25
N CYS A 102 -0.99 17.67 -7.05
CA CYS A 102 0.45 17.44 -7.15
C CYS A 102 0.90 17.40 -8.60
N LEU A 103 2.10 17.92 -8.86
CA LEU A 103 2.71 17.94 -10.19
C LEU A 103 3.63 16.74 -10.44
N ALA A 104 3.87 15.91 -9.43
CA ALA A 104 4.77 14.77 -9.53
C ALA A 104 4.30 13.75 -10.58
N ARG A 105 5.26 13.23 -11.33
CA ARG A 105 5.04 12.25 -12.40
C ARG A 105 6.06 11.14 -12.31
N VAL A 106 5.64 9.94 -12.68
CA VAL A 106 6.55 8.80 -12.80
C VAL A 106 6.33 8.13 -14.15
N ASN A 107 7.44 7.93 -14.85
CA ASN A 107 7.47 7.24 -16.13
C ASN A 107 8.24 5.94 -15.97
N PHE A 108 7.70 4.87 -16.55
CA PHE A 108 8.32 3.55 -16.58
C PHE A 108 8.58 3.17 -18.03
N LYS A 109 9.85 2.89 -18.35
CA LYS A 109 10.29 2.42 -19.66
C LYS A 109 10.77 0.97 -19.53
N PHE A 110 10.10 0.07 -20.22
CA PHE A 110 10.41 -1.35 -20.24
C PHE A 110 11.14 -1.67 -21.53
N GLU A 111 12.35 -2.22 -21.42
CA GLU A 111 13.21 -2.57 -22.55
C GLU A 111 13.93 -3.89 -22.26
N GLY A 112 13.60 -4.94 -23.02
CA GLY A 112 14.07 -6.30 -22.77
C GLY A 112 13.76 -6.75 -21.33
N PHE A 113 14.80 -7.10 -20.57
CA PHE A 113 14.71 -7.53 -19.17
C PHE A 113 14.86 -6.41 -18.15
N HIS A 114 14.71 -5.15 -18.55
CA HIS A 114 14.87 -4.01 -17.64
C HIS A 114 13.65 -3.09 -17.64
N CYS A 115 13.38 -2.52 -16.46
CA CYS A 115 12.48 -1.40 -16.29
C CYS A 115 13.27 -0.22 -15.73
N THR A 116 13.19 0.93 -16.41
CA THR A 116 13.72 2.21 -15.93
C THR A 116 12.55 3.05 -15.43
N MET A 117 12.57 3.42 -14.16
CA MET A 117 11.67 4.39 -13.56
C MET A 117 12.34 5.77 -13.58
N ILE A 118 11.59 6.79 -13.99
CA ILE A 118 12.00 8.20 -13.96
C ILE A 118 10.93 8.96 -13.17
N HIS A 119 11.29 9.44 -11.98
CA HIS A 119 10.48 10.32 -11.15
C HIS A 119 10.79 11.79 -11.48
N GLN A 120 9.76 12.63 -11.50
CA GLN A 120 9.86 14.05 -11.83
C GLN A 120 9.05 14.88 -10.84
N HIS A 121 9.62 16.03 -10.44
CA HIS A 121 9.09 16.98 -9.44
C HIS A 121 9.07 16.45 -8.01
N ASN A 122 8.82 17.36 -7.07
CA ASN A 122 8.68 17.04 -5.65
C ASN A 122 7.19 16.88 -5.25
N HIS A 123 6.94 16.04 -4.27
CA HIS A 123 5.67 15.96 -3.55
C HIS A 123 5.60 17.07 -2.50
N THR A 124 4.45 17.74 -2.41
CA THR A 124 4.23 18.88 -1.47
C THR A 124 3.46 18.48 -0.22
N TYR A 125 3.36 17.18 0.03
CA TYR A 125 2.54 16.57 1.08
C TYR A 125 3.25 15.28 1.56
N LYS A 126 2.87 14.79 2.73
CA LYS A 126 3.52 13.63 3.38
C LYS A 126 3.08 12.30 2.77
N ALA A 127 3.92 11.29 2.95
CA ALA A 127 3.59 9.91 2.61
C ALA A 127 2.30 9.43 3.32
N TYR A 128 1.53 8.63 2.60
CA TYR A 128 0.31 8.01 3.12
C TYR A 128 0.60 6.70 3.83
N ASP A 129 -0.40 6.20 4.56
CA ASP A 129 -0.45 4.78 4.85
C ASP A 129 -0.53 3.97 3.56
N LEU A 130 0.29 2.92 3.48
CA LEU A 130 0.25 1.99 2.35
C LEU A 130 -1.08 1.23 2.33
N ILE A 131 -1.71 1.17 1.15
CA ILE A 131 -2.96 0.41 0.94
C ILE A 131 -2.68 -1.07 0.68
N HIS A 132 -1.49 -1.38 0.17
CA HIS A 132 -1.08 -2.74 -0.15
C HIS A 132 0.32 -3.01 0.40
N ALA A 133 0.55 -4.22 0.89
CA ALA A 133 1.91 -4.68 1.13
C ALA A 133 2.60 -4.93 -0.21
N PRO A 134 3.87 -4.51 -0.37
CA PRO A 134 4.69 -4.92 -1.50
C PRO A 134 4.75 -6.45 -1.61
N ARG A 135 4.94 -6.96 -2.82
CA ARG A 135 4.94 -8.42 -3.04
C ARG A 135 6.00 -9.17 -2.23
N MET A 136 7.18 -8.59 -2.04
CA MET A 136 8.21 -9.19 -1.18
C MET A 136 7.77 -9.28 0.28
N ALA A 137 7.08 -8.26 0.79
CA ALA A 137 6.52 -8.27 2.13
C ALA A 137 5.42 -9.33 2.26
N LEU A 138 4.54 -9.46 1.26
CA LEU A 138 3.53 -10.52 1.20
C LEU A 138 4.15 -11.93 1.20
N ALA A 139 5.24 -12.13 0.45
CA ALA A 139 5.95 -13.41 0.41
C ALA A 139 6.54 -13.77 1.79
N ARG A 140 7.26 -12.83 2.42
CA ARG A 140 7.80 -13.02 3.78
C ARG A 140 6.71 -13.23 4.83
N PHE A 141 5.62 -12.46 4.74
CA PHE A 141 4.46 -12.65 5.61
C PHE A 141 3.87 -14.04 5.43
N ARG A 142 3.72 -14.52 4.19
CA ARG A 142 3.24 -15.88 3.91
C ARG A 142 4.17 -16.93 4.52
N GLU A 143 5.48 -16.82 4.33
CA GLU A 143 6.48 -17.72 4.93
C GLU A 143 6.35 -17.76 6.46
N HIS A 144 6.27 -16.59 7.10
CA HIS A 144 6.05 -16.47 8.54
C HIS A 144 4.72 -17.12 8.98
N MET A 145 3.64 -16.90 8.24
CA MET A 145 2.33 -17.50 8.55
C MET A 145 2.33 -19.02 8.42
N LEU A 146 3.11 -19.59 7.48
CA LEU A 146 3.24 -21.04 7.34
C LEU A 146 3.99 -21.66 8.52
N GLN A 147 4.91 -20.92 9.15
CA GLN A 147 5.61 -21.33 10.36
C GLN A 147 4.75 -21.20 11.61
N HIS A 148 3.81 -20.25 11.61
CA HIS A 148 2.99 -19.89 12.76
C HIS A 148 1.48 -19.85 12.43
N PRO A 149 0.88 -20.94 11.91
CA PRO A 149 -0.50 -20.89 11.38
C PRO A 149 -1.57 -20.70 12.47
N ALA A 150 -1.29 -21.16 13.69
CA ALA A 150 -2.19 -21.06 14.83
C ALA A 150 -2.25 -19.63 15.44
N GLU A 151 -1.30 -18.77 15.10
CA GLU A 151 -1.18 -17.45 15.73
C GLU A 151 -2.26 -16.48 15.23
N GLU A 152 -2.90 -15.81 16.18
CA GLU A 152 -3.93 -14.83 15.89
C GLU A 152 -3.32 -13.45 15.56
N PRO A 153 -4.03 -12.59 14.79
CA PRO A 153 -3.49 -11.32 14.31
C PRO A 153 -2.86 -10.43 15.37
N LEU A 154 -3.41 -10.41 16.59
CA LEU A 154 -2.85 -9.58 17.67
C LEU A 154 -1.50 -10.10 18.17
N GLY A 155 -1.35 -11.42 18.32
CA GLY A 155 -0.08 -12.04 18.71
C GLY A 155 1.01 -11.85 17.66
N LEU A 156 0.63 -11.94 16.38
CA LEU A 156 1.51 -11.68 15.23
C LEU A 156 2.01 -10.23 15.21
N ILE A 157 1.16 -9.25 15.54
CA ILE A 157 1.56 -7.83 15.60
C ILE A 157 2.43 -7.56 16.82
N ALA A 158 2.03 -8.07 17.98
CA ALA A 158 2.78 -7.87 19.22
C ALA A 158 4.15 -8.56 19.20
N GLY A 159 4.35 -9.56 18.32
CA GLY A 159 5.55 -10.38 18.32
C GLY A 159 5.59 -11.33 19.52
N THR A 160 4.44 -11.82 19.95
CA THR A 160 4.32 -12.74 21.10
C THR A 160 3.22 -13.74 20.82
N SER A 161 3.53 -15.04 20.96
CA SER A 161 2.49 -16.07 20.87
C SER A 161 1.70 -16.14 22.17
N PRO A 162 0.39 -15.87 22.18
CA PRO A 162 -0.44 -16.17 23.34
C PRO A 162 -0.59 -17.68 23.59
N ILE A 163 -0.25 -18.53 22.61
CA ILE A 163 -0.38 -19.99 22.70
C ILE A 163 0.85 -20.61 23.36
N SER A 164 2.04 -20.33 22.81
CA SER A 164 3.31 -20.88 23.32
C SER A 164 3.98 -19.98 24.35
N GLN A 165 3.49 -18.76 24.57
CA GLN A 165 4.13 -17.72 25.38
C GLN A 165 5.57 -17.39 24.94
N THR A 166 5.94 -17.76 23.71
CA THR A 166 7.26 -17.47 23.14
C THR A 166 7.22 -16.17 22.36
N ALA A 167 8.34 -15.43 22.37
CA ALA A 167 8.52 -14.29 21.49
C ALA A 167 8.49 -14.74 20.01
N LEU A 168 7.78 -13.98 19.19
CA LEU A 168 7.71 -14.12 17.75
C LEU A 168 8.32 -12.88 17.10
N VAL A 169 8.73 -13.00 15.84
CA VAL A 169 9.04 -11.81 15.05
C VAL A 169 7.73 -11.08 14.76
N SER A 170 7.57 -9.86 15.28
CA SER A 170 6.42 -9.02 14.91
C SER A 170 6.34 -8.87 13.40
N VAL A 171 5.15 -9.07 12.84
CA VAL A 171 4.92 -8.89 11.40
C VAL A 171 5.12 -7.43 10.95
N ASP A 172 5.12 -6.48 11.87
CA ASP A 172 5.49 -5.09 11.59
C ASP A 172 6.96 -4.95 11.17
N ASN A 173 7.85 -5.81 11.71
CA ASN A 173 9.25 -5.90 11.29
C ASN A 173 9.41 -6.48 9.87
N ILE A 174 8.41 -7.22 9.37
CA ILE A 174 8.39 -7.65 7.97
C ILE A 174 8.14 -6.44 7.07
N HIS A 175 7.11 -5.66 7.41
CA HIS A 175 6.77 -4.42 6.71
C HIS A 175 5.71 -3.59 7.47
N PRO A 176 5.82 -2.24 7.53
CA PRO A 176 4.90 -1.36 8.27
C PRO A 176 3.42 -1.50 7.92
N TYR A 177 3.12 -1.99 6.71
CA TYR A 177 1.76 -2.30 6.30
C TYR A 177 1.04 -3.27 7.27
N PHE A 178 1.77 -4.19 7.90
CA PHE A 178 1.21 -5.23 8.77
C PHE A 178 1.05 -4.80 10.24
N SER A 179 1.34 -3.55 10.60
CA SER A 179 1.03 -2.99 11.93
C SER A 179 -0.47 -2.99 12.27
N HIS A 180 -1.37 -3.11 11.28
CA HIS A 180 -2.81 -3.07 11.51
C HIS A 180 -3.46 -4.46 11.54
N GLN A 181 -4.18 -4.75 12.62
CA GLN A 181 -4.85 -6.04 12.87
C GLN A 181 -5.78 -6.47 11.73
N GLY A 182 -6.57 -5.55 11.17
CA GLY A 182 -7.48 -5.87 10.05
C GLY A 182 -6.75 -6.35 8.79
N ARG A 183 -5.58 -5.76 8.49
CA ARG A 183 -4.75 -6.15 7.33
C ARG A 183 -4.14 -7.53 7.56
N VAL A 184 -3.61 -7.78 8.77
CA VAL A 184 -3.07 -9.09 9.17
C VAL A 184 -4.16 -10.17 9.10
N LYS A 185 -5.35 -9.89 9.63
CA LYS A 185 -6.50 -10.81 9.57
C LYS A 185 -6.85 -11.19 8.14
N TYR A 186 -6.95 -10.21 7.24
CA TYR A 186 -7.25 -10.45 5.82
C TYR A 186 -6.21 -11.36 5.15
N HIS A 187 -4.93 -11.02 5.26
CA HIS A 187 -3.87 -11.78 4.60
C HIS A 187 -3.67 -13.16 5.23
N ARG A 188 -3.78 -13.28 6.56
CA ARG A 188 -3.77 -14.58 7.27
C ARG A 188 -4.87 -15.49 6.74
N GLY A 189 -6.10 -14.99 6.65
CA GLY A 189 -7.23 -15.78 6.14
C GLY A 189 -6.97 -16.33 4.73
N SER A 190 -6.43 -15.49 3.84
CA SER A 190 -6.06 -15.92 2.48
C SER A 190 -4.96 -17.00 2.46
N VAL A 191 -3.93 -16.87 3.31
CA VAL A 191 -2.85 -17.86 3.39
C VAL A 191 -3.34 -19.19 3.92
N LEU A 192 -4.11 -19.20 5.02
CA LEU A 192 -4.64 -20.43 5.62
C LEU A 192 -5.62 -21.15 4.69
N GLN A 193 -6.48 -20.39 3.99
CA GLN A 193 -7.38 -20.98 3.00
C GLN A 193 -6.61 -21.68 1.88
N ALA A 194 -5.50 -21.09 1.41
CA ALA A 194 -4.66 -21.67 0.37
C ALA A 194 -3.92 -22.95 0.82
N THR A 195 -3.75 -23.17 2.13
CA THR A 195 -3.14 -24.39 2.69
C THR A 195 -4.15 -25.43 3.16
N GLY A 196 -5.46 -25.17 2.99
CA GLY A 196 -6.51 -26.05 3.52
C GLY A 196 -6.66 -26.00 5.05
N GLN A 197 -5.98 -25.07 5.73
CA GLN A 197 -6.12 -24.84 7.15
C GLN A 197 -7.32 -23.92 7.39
N LYS A 198 -8.26 -24.34 8.25
CA LYS A 198 -9.40 -23.48 8.58
C LYS A 198 -8.90 -22.25 9.34
N SER A 199 -9.26 -21.06 8.85
CA SER A 199 -9.17 -19.88 9.70
C SER A 199 -10.15 -20.04 10.86
N SER A 200 -9.65 -20.03 12.09
CA SER A 200 -10.47 -19.91 13.30
C SER A 200 -11.18 -18.56 13.24
N GLY A 201 -12.34 -18.51 12.58
CA GLY A 201 -13.20 -17.34 12.61
C GLY A 201 -13.66 -17.11 14.03
N LEU A 202 -13.17 -16.05 14.67
CA LEU A 202 -13.92 -15.39 15.74
C LEU A 202 -15.30 -15.06 15.17
N LYS A 203 -16.32 -15.75 15.70
CA LYS A 203 -17.70 -15.26 15.62
C LYS A 203 -17.67 -13.82 16.11
N SER A 204 -18.17 -12.90 15.30
CA SER A 204 -18.51 -11.57 15.76
C SER A 204 -19.50 -11.74 16.90
N ASP A 205 -19.13 -11.34 18.10
CA ASP A 205 -20.08 -11.13 19.19
C ASP A 205 -21.00 -9.97 18.79
N GLU A 206 -22.09 -10.31 18.11
CA GLU A 206 -23.32 -9.53 18.18
C GLU A 206 -23.84 -9.69 19.61
N ASN A 207 -23.47 -8.76 20.49
CA ASN A 207 -24.26 -8.28 21.65
C ASN A 207 -23.35 -7.52 22.62
N ALA A 208 -23.26 -6.20 22.47
CA ALA A 208 -22.89 -5.30 23.57
C ALA A 208 -23.21 -3.85 23.21
N PHE A 209 -24.49 -3.52 22.99
CA PHE A 209 -25.07 -2.22 23.31
C PHE A 209 -26.57 -2.44 23.49
N SER A 210 -26.94 -2.76 24.74
CA SER A 210 -28.27 -2.52 25.30
C SER A 210 -28.21 -1.19 26.05
#